data_AF-A0A914NHX5-F1
#
_entry.id   AF-A0A914NHX5-F1
#
_cell.length_a   1.000
_cell.length_b   1.000
_cell.length_c   1.000
_cell.angle_alpha   90.00
_cell.angle_beta   90.00
_cell.angle_gamma   90.00
#
_symmetry.space_group_name_H-M   'P 1'
#
loop_
_entity.id
_entity.type
_entity.pdbx_description
1 polymer ?
#
loop_
_entity_poly.entity_id
_entity_poly.type
_entity_poly.pdbx_seq_one_letter_code
_entity_poly.pdbx_strand_id
1 'polypeptide(L)' 'MEAMVGCSLAALTIYDMTKSASLGIKIESIELLGKIGGKRDFGQTEIEENEEGEFI' A
#
# COMPACT_ATOMS: atom_id res chain seq x y z
N MET A 1 0.85 9.25 -8.65
CA MET A 1 0.25 8.05 -9.29
C MET A 1 1.08 6.81 -8.96
N GLU A 2 2.40 6.96 -9.12
CA GLU A 2 3.49 6.02 -8.88
C GLU A 2 3.33 5.24 -7.57
N ALA A 3 2.98 5.89 -6.46
CA ALA A 3 2.76 5.22 -5.18
C ALA A 3 1.65 4.15 -5.25
N MET A 4 0.48 4.50 -5.80
CA MET A 4 -0.64 3.56 -5.94
C MET A 4 -0.30 2.46 -6.96
N VAL A 5 0.39 2.79 -8.05
CA VAL A 5 0.82 1.80 -9.05
C VAL A 5 1.81 0.80 -8.42
N GLY A 6 2.78 1.28 -7.64
CA GLY A 6 3.71 0.43 -6.90
C GLY A 6 3.01 -0.51 -5.93
N CYS A 7 2.04 0.01 -5.17
CA CYS A 7 1.21 -0.79 -4.27
C CYS A 7 0.43 -1.88 -5.04
N SER A 8 -0.19 -1.53 -6.17
CA SER A 8 -0.88 -2.51 -7.03
C SER A 8 0.04 -3.62 -7.53
N LEU A 9 1.24 -3.27 -7.97
CA LEU A 9 2.22 -4.26 -8.44
C LEU A 9 2.69 -5.18 -7.32
N ALA A 10 2.96 -4.63 -6.14
CA ALA A 10 3.35 -5.42 -4.96
C ALA A 10 2.22 -6.39 -4.55
N ALA A 11 0.99 -5.89 -4.46
CA ALA A 11 -0.17 -6.71 -4.11
C ALA A 11 -0.43 -7.83 -5.13
N LEU A 12 -0.33 -7.52 -6.43
CA LEU A 12 -0.45 -8.53 -7.49
C LEU A 12 0.70 -9.55 -7.48
N THR A 13 1.90 -9.13 -7.10
CA THR A 13 3.05 -10.03 -6.96
C THR A 13 2.83 -11.00 -5.80
N ILE A 14 2.34 -10.51 -4.67
CA ILE A 14 1.95 -11.37 -3.54
C ILE A 14 0.86 -12.36 -3.97
N TYR A 15 -0.18 -11.88 -4.66
CA TYR A 15 -1.21 -12.75 -5.21
C TYR A 15 -0.63 -13.82 -6.14
N ASP A 16 0.31 -13.47 -7.02
CA ASP A 16 0.95 -14.42 -7.94
C ASP A 16 1.66 -15.56 -7.19
N MET A 17 2.31 -15.25 -6.08
CA MET A 17 2.99 -16.22 -5.21
C MET A 17 2.00 -17.10 -4.42
N THR A 18 0.82 -16.58 -4.06
CA THR A 18 -0.15 -17.27 -3.19
C THR A 18 -1.35 -17.87 -3.92
N LYS A 19 -1.55 -17.60 -5.22
CA LYS A 19 -2.74 -18.04 -5.99
C LYS A 19 -2.99 -19.54 -5.97
N SER A 20 -1.93 -20.34 -5.82
CA SER A 20 -2.02 -21.80 -5.74
C SER A 20 -2.55 -22.30 -4.39
N ALA A 21 -2.39 -21.51 -3.32
CA ALA A 21 -2.89 -21.85 -1.99
C ALA A 21 -4.37 -21.52 -1.81
N SER A 22 -4.83 -20.42 -2.41
CA SER A 22 -6.25 -20.03 -2.41
C SER A 22 -6.58 -19.14 -3.61
N LEU A 23 -7.56 -19.58 -4.40
CA LEU A 23 -8.11 -18.81 -5.52
C LEU A 23 -9.07 -17.69 -5.05
N GLY A 24 -9.41 -17.67 -3.76
CA GLY A 24 -10.35 -16.70 -3.19
C GLY A 24 -9.70 -15.41 -2.70
N ILE A 25 -8.39 -15.26 -2.85
CA ILE A 25 -7.65 -14.07 -2.39
C ILE A 25 -8.10 -12.87 -3.24
N LYS A 26 -8.47 -11.78 -2.56
CA LYS A 26 -8.87 -10.53 -3.20
C LYS A 26 -8.04 -9.39 -2.65
N ILE A 27 -7.66 -8.48 -3.53
CA ILE A 27 -7.10 -7.19 -3.15
C ILE A 27 -8.31 -6.26 -2.98
N GLU A 28 -8.67 -5.94 -1.74
CA GLU A 28 -9.91 -5.21 -1.40
C GLU A 28 -9.86 -3.74 -1.79
N SER A 29 -8.83 -3.01 -1.38
CA SER A 29 -8.63 -1.61 -1.75
C SER A 29 -7.16 -1.24 -1.88
N ILE A 30 -6.90 -0.17 -2.64
CA ILE A 30 -5.60 0.49 -2.75
C ILE A 30 -5.87 1.98 -2.67
N GLU A 31 -5.35 2.62 -1.64
CA GLU A 31 -5.69 3.99 -1.28
C GLU A 31 -4.42 4.81 -1.05
N LEU A 32 -4.47 6.08 -1.44
CA LEU A 32 -3.40 7.02 -1.14
C LEU A 32 -3.59 7.54 0.28
N LEU A 33 -2.75 7.11 1.21
CA LEU A 33 -2.81 7.55 2.60
C LEU A 33 -2.34 8.98 2.79
N GLY A 34 -1.32 9.39 2.04
CA GLY A 34 -0.86 10.77 2.04
C GLY A 34 0.08 11.13 0.91
N LYS A 35 0.23 12.44 0.69
CA LYS A 35 1.27 12.99 -0.17
C LYS A 35 1.71 14.35 0.36
N ILE A 36 3.01 14.62 0.21
CA ILE A 36 3.63 15.90 0.53
C ILE A 36 4.11 16.55 -0.77
N GLY A 37 3.94 17.86 -0.88
CA GLY A 37 4.47 18.67 -1.97
C GLY A 37 3.44 19.06 -3.04
N GLY A 38 3.84 20.03 -3.88
CA GLY A 38 2.97 20.70 -4.83
C GLY A 38 2.19 21.84 -4.20
N LYS A 39 0.95 22.09 -4.66
CA LYS A 39 0.13 23.21 -4.18
C LYS A 39 -0.51 22.95 -2.80
N ARG A 40 -0.77 21.68 -2.48
CA ARG A 40 -1.45 21.26 -1.25
C ARG A 40 -0.97 19.88 -0.84
N ASP A 41 -0.73 19.69 0.44
CA ASP A 41 -0.53 18.37 1.04
C ASP A 41 -1.88 17.68 1.24
N PHE A 42 -1.85 16.37 1.42
CA PHE A 42 -3.05 15.55 1.59
C PHE A 42 -2.74 14.35 2.49
N GLY A 43 -3.68 14.03 3.38
CA GLY A 43 -3.68 12.78 4.14
C GLY A 43 -2.63 12.71 5.24
N GLN A 44 -2.27 11.48 5.62
CA GLN A 44 -1.31 11.17 6.67
C GLN A 44 0.11 11.31 6.11
N THR A 45 0.84 12.32 6.59
CA THR A 45 2.19 12.68 6.10
C THR A 45 3.29 12.32 7.07
N GLU A 46 2.92 11.85 8.27
CA GLU A 46 3.82 11.35 9.30
C GLU A 46 3.72 9.83 9.29
N ILE A 47 4.88 9.17 9.21
CA ILE A 47 4.97 7.71 9.33
C ILE A 47 5.11 7.45 10.82
N GLU A 48 4.13 6.79 11.43
CA GLU A 48 4.23 6.38 12.82
C GLU A 48 5.01 5.06 12.86
N GLU A 49 6.04 5.00 13.71
CA GLU A 49 6.69 3.73 14.02
C GLU A 49 5.86 3.06 15.12
N ASN A 50 5.40 1.83 14.87
CA ASN A 50 4.79 1.06 15.95
C ASN A 50 5.86 0.64 16.98
N GLU A 51 5.44 0.12 18.14
CA GLU A 51 6.35 -0.32 19.21
C GLU A 51 7.31 -1.45 18.77
N GLU A 52 7.05 -2.08 17.62
CA GLU A 52 7.84 -3.16 17.02
C GLU A 52 8.83 -2.65 15.95
N GLY A 53 8.87 -1.33 15.69
CA GLY A 53 9.75 -0.72 14.70
C GLY A 53 9.32 -0.99 13.24
N GLU A 54 8.08 -1.43 13.03
CA GLU A 54 7.49 -1.48 11.70
C GLU A 54 6.83 -0.13 11.37
N PHE A 55 7.08 0.31 10.13
CA PHE A 55 6.45 1.50 9.57
C PHE A 55 4.98 1.20 9.25
N ILE A 56 4.05 1.94 9.86
CA ILE A 56 2.62 1.88 9.55
C ILE A 56 2.17 3.08 8.72
#